data_AF-A0A378ZYF9-F1
#
_entry.id   AF-A0A378ZYF9-F1
#
_cell.length_a   1.000
_cell.length_b   1.000
_cell.length_c   1.000
_cell.angle_alpha   90.00
_cell.angle_beta   90.00
_cell.angle_gamma   90.00
#
_symmetry.space_group_name_H-M   'P 1'
#
loop_
_entity.id
_entity.type
_entity.pdbx_description
1 polymer ?
#
loop_
_entity_poly.entity_id
_entity_poly.type
_entity_poly.pdbx_seq_one_letter_code
_entity_poly.pdbx_strand_id
1 'polypeptide(L)'
;MPSVIYIFPHQTISAQGRASGHGLHRMARVWLGMWLGVWLDRISYRRMLRKELLPQPDSVLADAGLERAAVLLEVSKPFWRA
;
A
#
# COMPACT_ATOMS: atom_id res chain seq x y z
N MET A 1 52.80 5.61 19.46
CA MET A 1 51.42 5.90 19.89
C MET A 1 51.12 7.36 19.55
N PRO A 2 50.31 7.68 18.53
CA PRO A 2 49.85 9.04 18.32
C PRO A 2 48.51 9.27 19.02
N SER A 3 48.51 10.24 19.93
CA SER A 3 47.32 10.82 20.56
C SER A 3 46.56 11.66 19.52
N VAL A 4 45.47 11.12 18.99
CA VAL A 4 44.55 11.82 18.10
C VAL A 4 43.69 12.77 18.93
N ILE A 5 43.94 14.07 18.77
CA ILE A 5 43.10 15.13 19.33
C ILE A 5 41.80 15.14 18.51
N TYR A 6 40.70 14.70 19.13
CA TYR A 6 39.36 14.82 18.55
C TYR A 6 38.92 16.29 18.60
N ILE A 7 39.11 17.02 17.51
CA ILE A 7 38.45 18.31 17.29
C ILE A 7 37.07 18.01 16.69
N PHE A 8 36.07 17.80 17.56
CA PHE A 8 34.65 17.81 17.19
C PHE A 8 34.11 19.26 17.32
N PRO A 9 33.00 19.60 16.63
CA PRO A 9 32.99 20.65 15.63
C PRO A 9 32.21 21.86 16.14
N HIS A 10 32.76 23.06 16.00
CA HIS A 10 32.01 24.28 16.25
C HIS A 10 31.14 24.63 15.04
N GLN A 11 30.21 23.74 14.69
CA GLN A 11 29.04 24.15 13.90
C GLN A 11 27.93 24.46 14.89
N THR A 12 27.78 25.75 15.20
CA THR A 12 26.57 26.31 15.79
C THR A 12 25.43 26.12 14.81
N ILE A 13 24.84 24.93 14.81
CA ILE A 13 23.54 24.70 14.21
C ILE A 13 22.55 25.31 15.18
N SER A 14 22.21 26.57 14.96
CA SER A 14 20.95 27.14 15.43
C SER A 14 19.83 26.33 14.80
N ALA A 15 19.47 25.20 15.45
CA ALA A 15 18.31 24.39 15.11
C ALA A 15 17.05 25.15 15.56
N GLN A 16 16.80 26.29 14.92
CA GLN A 16 15.55 27.02 15.01
C GLN A 16 14.92 27.04 13.62
N GLY A 17 14.56 25.84 13.16
CA GLY A 17 13.59 25.63 12.09
C GLY A 17 12.49 24.77 12.67
N ARG A 18 11.39 25.41 13.11
CA ARG A 18 10.13 24.74 13.44
C ARG A 18 9.89 23.64 12.41
N ALA A 19 9.79 22.39 12.86
CA ALA A 19 9.21 21.32 12.06
C ALA A 19 7.75 21.72 11.81
N SER A 20 7.53 22.42 10.70
CA SER A 20 6.23 22.88 10.24
C SER A 20 5.35 21.64 10.05
N GLY A 21 4.32 21.48 10.89
CA GLY A 21 3.35 20.38 10.82
C GLY A 21 2.65 20.22 9.46
N HIS A 22 2.85 21.17 8.54
CA HIS A 22 2.40 21.12 7.14
C HIS A 22 2.97 19.94 6.32
N GLY A 23 4.17 19.42 6.63
CA GLY A 23 4.77 18.30 5.89
C GLY A 23 4.04 16.96 6.11
N LEU A 24 3.60 16.72 7.36
CA LEU A 24 2.86 15.52 7.76
C LEU A 24 1.51 15.41 7.05
N HIS A 25 0.77 16.51 6.91
CA HIS A 25 -0.51 16.53 6.18
C HIS A 25 -0.35 16.26 4.68
N ARG A 26 0.80 16.61 4.09
CA ARG A 26 1.08 16.33 2.67
C ARG A 26 1.42 14.85 2.47
N MET A 27 2.26 14.30 3.35
CA MET A 27 2.59 12.87 3.39
C MET A 27 1.33 12.02 3.64
N ALA A 28 0.53 12.36 4.66
CA ALA A 28 -0.70 11.64 4.98
C ALA A 28 -1.68 11.60 3.80
N ARG A 29 -1.79 12.67 3.00
CA ARG A 29 -2.62 12.67 1.77
C ARG A 29 -2.10 11.72 0.70
N VAL A 30 -0.78 11.66 0.50
CA VAL A 30 -0.17 10.74 -0.48
C VAL A 30 -0.35 9.29 -0.05
N TRP A 31 -0.10 8.99 1.22
CA TRP A 31 -0.34 7.66 1.78
C TRP A 31 -1.81 7.27 1.70
N LEU A 32 -2.74 8.16 2.10
CA LEU A 32 -4.17 7.91 1.99
C LEU A 32 -4.61 7.68 0.53
N GLY A 33 -4.06 8.46 -0.42
CA GLY A 33 -4.33 8.28 -1.84
C GLY A 33 -3.83 6.94 -2.38
N MET A 34 -2.65 6.48 -1.92
CA MET A 34 -2.09 5.18 -2.29
C MET A 34 -2.92 4.03 -1.71
N TRP A 35 -3.28 4.11 -0.43
CA TRP A 35 -4.16 3.12 0.23
C TRP A 35 -5.54 3.09 -0.42
N LEU A 36 -6.12 4.24 -0.75
CA LEU A 36 -7.40 4.34 -1.44
C LEU A 36 -7.31 3.74 -2.84
N GLY A 37 -6.21 3.98 -3.57
CA GLY A 37 -5.97 3.39 -4.88
C GLY A 37 -5.92 1.86 -4.83
N VAL A 38 -5.15 1.29 -3.90
CA VAL A 38 -5.10 -0.17 -3.68
C VAL A 38 -6.48 -0.71 -3.31
N TRP A 39 -7.24 0.01 -2.48
CA TRP A 39 -8.57 -0.39 -2.06
C TRP A 39 -9.58 -0.39 -3.23
N LEU A 40 -9.55 0.64 -4.08
CA LEU A 40 -10.38 0.72 -5.27
C LEU A 40 -10.04 -0.34 -6.31
N ASP A 41 -8.75 -0.61 -6.50
CA ASP A 41 -8.26 -1.67 -7.39
C ASP A 41 -8.75 -3.04 -6.94
N ARG A 42 -8.58 -3.35 -5.65
CA ARG A 42 -9.08 -4.59 -5.01
C ARG A 42 -10.60 -4.77 -5.17
N ILE A 43 -11.37 -3.70 -4.99
CA ILE A 43 -12.83 -3.75 -5.16
C ILE A 43 -13.23 -3.99 -6.61
N SER A 44 -12.55 -3.31 -7.54
CA SER A 44 -12.81 -3.46 -8.97
C SER A 44 -12.49 -4.88 -9.43
N TYR A 45 -11.37 -5.43 -8.96
CA TYR A 45 -10.98 -6.82 -9.19
C TYR A 45 -12.02 -7.81 -8.64
N ARG A 46 -12.49 -7.65 -7.39
CA ARG A 46 -13.56 -8.51 -6.84
C ARG A 46 -14.88 -8.42 -7.60
N ARG A 47 -15.22 -7.23 -8.10
CA ARG A 47 -16.41 -7.04 -8.93
C ARG A 47 -16.29 -7.77 -10.26
N MET A 48 -15.13 -7.69 -10.91
CA MET A 48 -14.82 -8.44 -12.13
C MET A 48 -14.91 -9.95 -11.86
N LEU A 49 -14.25 -10.44 -10.81
CA LEU A 49 -14.32 -11.86 -10.40
C LEU A 49 -15.77 -12.34 -10.25
N ARG A 50 -16.61 -11.54 -9.60
CA ARG A 50 -18.01 -11.90 -9.34
C ARG A 50 -18.90 -11.87 -10.58
N LYS A 51 -18.70 -10.89 -11.46
CA LYS A 51 -19.58 -10.69 -12.63
C LYS A 51 -19.15 -11.50 -13.84
N GLU A 52 -17.85 -11.62 -14.05
CA GLU A 52 -17.29 -12.14 -15.29
C GLU A 52 -16.75 -13.56 -15.13
N LEU A 53 -16.14 -13.89 -13.99
CA LEU A 53 -15.51 -15.20 -13.80
C LEU A 53 -16.41 -16.23 -13.11
N LEU A 54 -17.17 -15.88 -12.08
CA LEU A 54 -18.04 -16.84 -11.38
C LEU A 54 -19.06 -17.57 -12.28
N PRO A 55 -19.69 -16.91 -13.28
CA PRO A 55 -20.62 -17.56 -14.19
C PRO A 55 -19.93 -18.52 -15.18
N GLN A 56 -18.62 -18.38 -15.38
CA GLN A 56 -17.88 -19.17 -16.35
C GLN A 56 -17.59 -20.58 -15.81
N PRO A 57 -17.46 -21.59 -16.68
CA PRO A 57 -17.09 -22.95 -16.28
C PRO A 57 -15.64 -23.03 -15.78
N ASP A 58 -15.32 -24.10 -15.06
CA ASP A 58 -13.99 -24.30 -14.46
C ASP A 58 -12.84 -24.35 -15.46
N SER A 59 -13.11 -24.78 -16.70
CA SER A 59 -12.14 -24.75 -17.79
C SER A 59 -11.63 -23.32 -18.07
N VAL A 60 -12.54 -22.35 -18.13
CA VAL A 60 -12.20 -20.93 -18.39
C VAL A 60 -11.44 -20.33 -17.20
N LEU A 61 -11.74 -20.76 -15.98
CA LEU A 61 -10.99 -20.35 -14.80
C LEU A 61 -9.57 -20.93 -14.81
N ALA A 62 -9.43 -22.21 -15.18
CA ALA A 62 -8.15 -22.88 -15.30
C ALA A 62 -7.26 -22.26 -16.39
N ASP A 63 -7.83 -21.85 -17.51
CA ASP A 63 -7.12 -21.10 -18.57
C ASP A 63 -6.58 -19.75 -18.08
N ALA A 64 -7.29 -19.12 -17.13
CA ALA A 64 -6.83 -17.91 -16.45
C ALA A 64 -5.87 -18.19 -15.27
N GLY A 65 -5.51 -19.46 -15.02
CA GLY A 65 -4.68 -19.87 -13.88
C GLY A 65 -5.35 -19.71 -12.52
N LEU A 66 -6.69 -19.72 -12.49
CA LEU A 66 -7.48 -19.47 -11.28
C LEU A 66 -8.25 -20.72 -10.86
N GLU A 67 -8.26 -21.00 -9.56
CA GLU A 67 -9.12 -22.04 -8.99
C GLU A 67 -10.46 -21.44 -8.54
N ARG A 68 -11.58 -22.14 -8.82
CA ARG A 68 -12.91 -21.70 -8.39
C ARG A 68 -12.97 -21.47 -6.87
N ALA A 69 -12.33 -22.33 -6.08
CA ALA A 69 -12.27 -22.18 -4.63
C ALA A 69 -11.60 -20.88 -4.20
N ALA A 70 -10.49 -20.50 -4.85
CA ALA A 70 -9.79 -19.25 -4.59
C ALA A 70 -10.63 -18.02 -4.98
N VAL A 71 -11.33 -18.08 -6.12
CA VAL A 71 -12.24 -17.01 -6.57
C VAL A 71 -13.40 -16.84 -5.59
N LEU A 72 -14.03 -17.94 -5.16
CA LEU A 72 -15.11 -17.91 -4.18
C LEU A 72 -14.64 -17.34 -2.83
N LEU A 73 -13.46 -17.77 -2.37
CA LEU A 73 -12.86 -17.25 -1.15
C LEU A 73 -12.61 -15.74 -1.25
N GLU A 74 -12.05 -15.25 -2.36
CA GLU A 74 -11.79 -13.83 -2.57
C GLU A 74 -13.08 -13.00 -2.62
N VAL A 75 -14.13 -13.49 -3.29
CA VAL A 75 -15.43 -12.81 -3.38
C VAL A 75 -16.17 -12.82 -2.04
N SER A 76 -15.96 -13.84 -1.19
CA SER A 76 -16.59 -13.94 0.13
C SER A 76 -16.01 -12.97 1.17
N LYS A 77 -14.83 -12.39 0.93
CA LYS A 77 -14.18 -11.47 1.87
C LYS A 77 -15.01 -10.19 2.03
N PRO A 78 -15.24 -9.72 3.27
CA PRO A 78 -16.01 -8.49 3.51
C PRO A 78 -15.31 -7.27 2.92
N PHE A 79 -16.09 -6.23 2.59
CA PHE A 79 -15.60 -5.06 1.84
C PHE A 79 -14.48 -4.28 2.55
N TRP A 80 -14.37 -4.39 3.88
CA TRP A 80 -13.32 -3.75 4.68
C TRP A 80 -12.02 -4.56 4.78
N ARG A 81 -12.01 -5.84 4.37
CA ARG A 81 -10.79 -6.66 4.26
C ARG A 81 -10.30 -6.62 2.81
N ALA A 82 -9.52 -5.57 2.50
CA ALA A 82 -8.70 -5.49 1.30
C ALA A 82 -7.38 -6.25 1.48
#